data_AF-A0AAW2PUW1-F1
#
_entry.id   AF-A0AAW2PUW1-F1
#
_cell.length_a   1.000
_cell.length_b   1.000
_cell.length_c   1.000
_cell.angle_alpha   90.00
_cell.angle_beta   90.00
_cell.angle_gamma   90.00
#
_symmetry.space_group_name_H-M   'P 1'
#
loop_
_entity.id
_entity.type
_entity.pdbx_description
1 polymer ?
#
loop_
_entity_poly.entity_id
_entity_poly.type
_entity_poly.pdbx_seq_one_letter_code
_entity_poly.pdbx_strand_id
1 'polypeptide(L)'
;MGLRLFSEYLGLETMLAVVCKTYEGVKALEAYNKEGSIDKSSGLHAFAASIGRPLTGRFLVICLEDIRPYSGEIIADDPQRRLTLLKPRLLNGEHPPGFLGFAVNMITIDSTNLYCFSKTGHSLRETLFNHLFTDLQVYRSREDMLNALSCIRNGAISLDGGMIRSRGVFSLGHHQGDIDVKFPSTSQKLDLPESYFEIEVGLKETKWKKDRAMEDMQREQALLAHARVNYETRKREFLQFLARSSSHVSPVIHPLHGSRELLSAVPSIKSIL
;
A
#
# COMPACT_ATOMS: atom_id res chain seq x y z
N MET A 1 9.97 6.43 28.66
CA MET A 1 10.61 5.10 28.79
C MET A 1 10.26 4.14 27.64
N GLY A 2 9.03 4.13 27.10
CA GLY A 2 8.62 3.16 26.06
C GLY A 2 9.33 3.25 24.69
N LEU A 3 9.75 4.44 24.25
CA LEU A 3 10.35 4.67 22.93
C LEU A 3 11.71 3.98 22.72
N ARG A 4 12.47 3.76 23.80
CA ARG A 4 13.74 3.03 23.76
C ARG A 4 13.54 1.57 23.34
N LEU A 5 12.54 0.90 23.93
CA LEU A 5 12.27 -0.52 23.69
C LEU A 5 11.84 -0.78 22.24
N PHE A 6 11.13 0.16 21.61
CA PHE A 6 10.83 0.06 20.17
C PHE A 6 12.08 0.17 19.31
N SER A 7 13.01 1.06 19.67
CA SER A 7 14.28 1.21 18.94
C SER A 7 15.13 -0.06 19.06
N GLU A 8 15.15 -0.67 20.25
CA GLU A 8 15.82 -1.96 20.50
C GLU A 8 15.14 -3.14 19.80
N TYR A 9 13.81 -3.12 19.74
CA TYR A 9 13.07 -4.10 18.99
C TYR A 9 13.32 -3.96 17.48
N LEU A 10 13.46 -2.77 16.92
CA LEU A 10 13.75 -2.64 15.49
C LEU A 10 15.22 -2.93 15.17
N GLY A 11 16.13 -2.59 16.09
CA GLY A 11 17.57 -2.67 15.87
C GLY A 11 18.08 -1.52 15.01
N LEU A 12 19.40 -1.30 15.04
CA LEU A 12 20.04 -0.13 14.44
C LEU A 12 19.84 -0.06 12.91
N GLU A 13 19.99 -1.19 12.20
CA GLU A 13 19.86 -1.23 10.74
C GLU A 13 18.45 -0.80 10.29
N THR A 14 17.41 -1.30 10.95
CA THR A 14 16.01 -0.94 10.65
C THR A 14 15.70 0.50 11.04
N MET A 15 16.23 0.97 12.18
CA MET A 15 16.07 2.36 12.62
C MET A 15 16.76 3.37 11.68
N LEU A 16 17.76 2.94 10.92
CA LEU A 16 18.46 3.74 9.91
C LEU A 16 17.98 3.49 8.47
N ALA A 17 16.91 2.71 8.28
CA ALA A 17 16.43 2.36 6.95
C ALA A 17 15.96 3.59 6.16
N VAL A 18 16.28 3.61 4.87
CA VAL A 18 15.75 4.61 3.93
C VAL A 18 14.37 4.17 3.48
N VAL A 19 13.38 5.05 3.57
CA VAL A 19 12.01 4.74 3.15
C VAL A 19 11.71 5.38 1.79
N CYS A 20 11.45 4.55 0.79
CA CYS A 20 11.06 4.97 -0.56
C CYS A 20 9.55 4.82 -0.76
N LYS A 21 8.95 5.78 -1.48
CA LYS A 21 7.54 5.72 -1.85
C LYS A 21 7.25 4.66 -2.91
N THR A 22 8.17 4.48 -3.86
CA THR A 22 7.99 3.64 -5.06
C THR A 22 9.23 2.81 -5.32
N TYR A 23 9.06 1.73 -6.09
CA TYR A 23 10.18 0.89 -6.49
C TYR A 23 11.19 1.63 -7.40
N GLU A 24 10.70 2.59 -8.21
CA GLU A 24 11.58 3.49 -8.97
C GLU A 24 12.50 4.32 -8.05
N GLY A 25 12.01 4.72 -6.88
CA GLY A 25 12.82 5.37 -5.86
C GLY A 25 13.94 4.47 -5.35
N VAL A 26 13.64 3.18 -5.12
CA VAL A 26 14.65 2.19 -4.71
C VAL A 26 15.74 2.04 -5.77
N LYS A 27 15.34 1.88 -7.05
CA LYS A 27 16.29 1.76 -8.18
C LYS A 27 17.15 3.01 -8.36
N ALA A 28 16.65 4.19 -8.02
CA ALA A 28 17.41 5.44 -8.11
C ALA A 28 18.51 5.55 -7.03
N LEU A 29 18.44 4.79 -5.94
CA LEU A 29 19.43 4.85 -4.87
C LEU A 29 20.74 4.13 -5.22
N GLU A 30 20.68 3.06 -6.01
CA GLU A 30 21.85 2.24 -6.33
C GLU A 30 21.75 1.66 -7.74
N ALA A 31 22.82 1.83 -8.53
CA ALA A 31 22.98 1.20 -9.83
C ALA A 31 24.11 0.17 -9.81
N TYR A 32 24.04 -0.74 -10.76
CA TYR A 32 25.01 -1.81 -10.95
C TYR A 32 25.59 -1.73 -12.36
N ASN A 33 26.89 -1.96 -12.48
CA ASN A 33 27.54 -2.09 -13.79
C ASN A 33 27.21 -3.44 -14.45
N LYS A 34 27.72 -3.65 -15.67
CA LYS A 34 27.45 -4.88 -16.45
C LYS A 34 28.00 -6.14 -15.77
N GLU A 35 28.99 -5.97 -14.92
CA GLU A 35 29.64 -7.02 -14.14
C GLU A 35 28.89 -7.31 -12.81
N GLY A 36 27.78 -6.62 -12.54
CA GLY A 36 26.99 -6.80 -11.32
C GLY A 36 27.62 -6.17 -10.06
N SER A 37 28.63 -5.32 -10.22
CA SER A 37 29.22 -4.54 -9.12
C SER A 37 28.54 -3.19 -8.96
N ILE A 38 28.51 -2.67 -7.73
CA ILE A 38 27.90 -1.38 -7.41
C ILE A 38 28.63 -0.25 -8.15
N ASP A 39 27.89 0.56 -8.89
CA ASP A 39 28.39 1.78 -9.52
C ASP A 39 28.41 2.93 -8.50
N LYS A 40 29.59 3.16 -7.92
CA LYS A 40 29.84 4.22 -6.93
C LYS A 40 29.71 5.64 -7.49
N SER A 41 29.62 5.80 -8.81
CA SER A 41 29.43 7.10 -9.48
C SER A 41 27.97 7.48 -9.69
N SER A 42 27.03 6.64 -9.22
CA SER A 42 25.58 6.84 -9.37
C SER A 42 24.83 6.94 -8.03
N GLY A 43 23.59 7.43 -8.10
CA GLY A 43 22.61 7.36 -7.01
C GLY A 43 23.08 7.95 -5.68
N LEU A 44 22.74 7.25 -4.59
CA LEU A 44 23.08 7.68 -3.23
C LEU A 44 24.60 7.62 -2.97
N HIS A 45 25.32 6.70 -3.61
CA HIS A 45 26.78 6.59 -3.49
C HIS A 45 27.48 7.84 -4.03
N ALA A 46 27.10 8.31 -5.22
CA ALA A 46 27.64 9.52 -5.81
C ALA A 46 27.37 10.76 -4.96
N PHE A 47 26.13 10.89 -4.47
CA PHE A 47 25.73 11.99 -3.59
C PHE A 47 26.52 11.98 -2.29
N ALA A 48 26.62 10.82 -1.64
CA ALA A 48 27.36 10.67 -0.39
C ALA A 48 28.86 10.96 -0.57
N ALA A 49 29.45 10.54 -1.68
CA ALA A 49 30.83 10.86 -2.03
C ALA A 49 31.05 12.36 -2.29
N SER A 50 30.11 13.05 -2.96
CA SER A 50 30.25 14.48 -3.29
C SER A 50 30.22 15.38 -2.05
N ILE A 51 29.57 14.94 -0.97
CA ILE A 51 29.58 15.61 0.34
C ILE A 51 30.69 15.10 1.28
N GLY A 52 31.65 14.32 0.77
CA GLY A 52 32.80 13.80 1.53
C GLY A 52 32.45 12.71 2.54
N ARG A 53 31.32 12.02 2.38
CA ARG A 53 30.85 10.95 3.27
C ARG A 53 30.48 9.68 2.48
N PRO A 54 31.43 9.05 1.77
CA PRO A 54 31.13 7.88 0.94
C PRO A 54 30.54 6.73 1.78
N LEU A 55 29.54 6.05 1.23
CA LEU A 55 28.93 4.88 1.86
C LEU A 55 29.84 3.66 1.72
N THR A 56 30.07 2.95 2.82
CA THR A 56 30.98 1.79 2.87
C THR A 56 30.30 0.49 3.27
N GLY A 57 29.04 0.55 3.72
CA GLY A 57 28.28 -0.60 4.20
C GLY A 57 26.93 -0.74 3.52
N ARG A 58 26.26 -1.86 3.81
CA ARG A 58 24.86 -2.08 3.41
C ARG A 58 23.95 -1.16 4.20
N PHE A 59 22.87 -0.72 3.57
CA PHE A 59 21.78 0.00 4.21
C PHE A 59 20.45 -0.64 3.80
N LEU A 60 19.46 -0.59 4.69
CA LEU A 60 18.14 -1.11 4.40
C LEU A 60 17.32 -0.07 3.65
N VAL A 61 16.56 -0.52 2.65
CA VAL A 61 15.59 0.29 1.93
C VAL A 61 14.22 -0.36 2.07
N ILE A 62 13.23 0.40 2.55
CA ILE A 62 11.85 -0.02 2.68
C ILE A 62 11.03 0.65 1.58
N CYS A 63 10.41 -0.13 0.70
CA CYS A 63 9.54 0.37 -0.35
C CYS A 63 8.07 0.30 0.06
N LEU A 64 7.40 1.44 0.17
CA LEU A 64 6.01 1.51 0.64
C LEU A 64 5.00 1.00 -0.38
N GLU A 65 5.31 1.07 -1.68
CA GLU A 65 4.48 0.51 -2.76
C GLU A 65 4.43 -1.03 -2.70
N ASP A 66 5.50 -1.66 -2.21
CA ASP A 66 5.64 -3.12 -2.14
C ASP A 66 5.22 -3.69 -0.77
N ILE A 67 4.97 -2.85 0.23
CA ILE A 67 4.44 -3.27 1.52
C ILE A 67 2.95 -3.56 1.40
N ARG A 68 2.54 -4.74 1.88
CA ARG A 68 1.13 -5.05 2.07
C ARG A 68 0.54 -4.16 3.18
N PRO A 69 -0.43 -3.28 2.88
CA PRO A 69 -1.07 -2.47 3.89
C PRO A 69 -1.92 -3.32 4.83
N TYR A 70 -2.15 -2.81 6.04
CA TYR A 70 -3.15 -3.32 6.95
C TYR A 70 -4.53 -3.28 6.29
N SER A 71 -5.21 -4.42 6.28
CA SER A 71 -6.50 -4.59 5.59
C SER A 71 -7.71 -4.56 6.53
N GLY A 72 -7.50 -4.32 7.83
CA GLY A 72 -8.59 -4.20 8.79
C GLY A 72 -9.07 -2.77 8.97
N GLU A 73 -9.95 -2.56 9.95
CA GLU A 73 -10.57 -1.27 10.19
C GLU A 73 -9.67 -0.31 10.98
N ILE A 74 -9.90 0.98 10.79
CA ILE A 74 -9.33 2.06 11.59
C ILE A 74 -10.36 2.44 12.65
N ILE A 75 -9.91 2.80 13.85
CA ILE A 75 -10.79 3.28 14.92
C ILE A 75 -11.49 4.56 14.45
N ALA A 76 -12.82 4.54 14.45
CA ALA A 76 -13.64 5.69 14.08
C ALA A 76 -13.35 6.89 15.00
N ASP A 77 -13.31 8.08 14.41
CA ASP A 77 -13.07 9.35 15.09
C ASP A 77 -11.77 9.43 15.93
N ASP A 78 -10.80 8.54 15.70
CA ASP A 78 -9.49 8.61 16.32
C ASP A 78 -8.58 9.59 15.53
N PRO A 79 -8.16 10.72 16.13
CA PRO A 79 -7.31 11.70 15.45
C PRO A 79 -5.92 11.16 15.07
N GLN A 80 -5.49 10.03 15.65
CA GLN A 80 -4.24 9.35 15.31
C GLN A 80 -4.45 8.16 14.36
N ARG A 81 -5.69 7.94 13.88
CA ARG A 81 -6.09 6.88 12.96
C ARG A 81 -5.52 5.52 13.34
N ARG A 82 -5.67 5.15 14.61
CA ARG A 82 -5.16 3.88 15.13
C ARG A 82 -5.90 2.68 14.52
N LEU A 83 -5.23 1.55 14.45
CA LEU A 83 -5.75 0.32 13.85
C LEU A 83 -6.67 -0.42 14.83
N THR A 84 -7.79 -0.94 14.36
CA THR A 84 -8.70 -1.81 15.13
C THR A 84 -8.14 -3.23 15.17
N LEU A 85 -7.21 -3.48 16.10
CA LEU A 85 -6.57 -4.78 16.25
C LEU A 85 -7.29 -5.65 17.30
N LEU A 86 -7.45 -6.94 16.98
CA LEU A 86 -8.10 -7.89 17.89
C LEU A 86 -7.22 -8.14 19.12
N LYS A 87 -7.71 -7.72 20.29
CA LYS A 87 -7.01 -7.94 21.56
C LYS A 87 -6.83 -9.44 21.85
N PRO A 88 -5.67 -9.85 22.39
CA PRO A 88 -5.44 -11.24 22.74
C PRO A 88 -6.41 -11.72 23.83
N ARG A 89 -6.75 -13.01 23.79
CA ARG A 89 -7.56 -13.70 24.78
C ARG A 89 -6.89 -15.02 25.16
N LEU A 90 -6.84 -15.29 26.46
CA LEU A 90 -6.40 -16.56 27.04
C LEU A 90 -7.45 -17.65 26.76
N LEU A 91 -7.10 -18.92 27.04
CA LEU A 91 -8.00 -20.07 26.82
C LEU A 91 -9.31 -19.98 27.61
N ASN A 92 -9.30 -19.29 28.76
CA ASN A 92 -10.48 -19.02 29.57
C ASN A 92 -11.34 -17.84 29.04
N GLY A 93 -10.94 -17.20 27.93
CA GLY A 93 -11.64 -16.08 27.31
C GLY A 93 -11.26 -14.70 27.85
N GLU A 94 -10.53 -14.64 28.96
CA GLU A 94 -10.06 -13.40 29.60
C GLU A 94 -8.92 -12.75 28.82
N HIS A 95 -8.75 -11.44 29.02
CA HIS A 95 -7.59 -10.74 28.47
C HIS A 95 -6.34 -11.07 29.29
N PRO A 96 -5.18 -11.30 28.64
CA PRO A 96 -3.94 -11.54 29.36
C PRO A 96 -3.63 -10.38 30.32
N PRO A 97 -3.34 -10.67 31.61
CA PRO A 97 -2.89 -9.66 32.55
C PRO A 97 -1.69 -8.88 32.01
N GLY A 98 -1.61 -7.60 32.35
CA GLY A 98 -0.51 -6.74 31.96
C GLY A 98 -0.44 -6.36 30.47
N PHE A 99 -1.34 -6.83 29.60
CA PHE A 99 -1.41 -6.36 28.21
C PHE A 99 -1.78 -4.87 28.16
N LEU A 100 -0.93 -4.07 27.51
CA LEU A 100 -1.07 -2.60 27.41
C LEU A 100 -1.56 -2.14 26.05
N GLY A 101 -1.47 -2.99 25.02
CA GLY A 101 -1.85 -2.67 23.65
C GLY A 101 -0.83 -3.13 22.62
N PHE A 102 -1.05 -2.70 21.38
CA PHE A 102 -0.16 -3.00 20.27
C PHE A 102 0.79 -1.83 20.00
N ALA A 103 2.07 -2.13 19.76
CA ALA A 103 3.12 -1.14 19.55
C ALA A 103 2.81 -0.20 18.38
N VAL A 104 2.24 -0.72 17.28
CA VAL A 104 1.85 0.09 16.12
C VAL A 104 0.90 1.23 16.49
N ASN A 105 0.03 1.06 17.51
CA ASN A 105 -0.91 2.09 17.98
C ASN A 105 -0.33 3.02 19.06
N MET A 106 0.87 2.71 19.56
CA MET A 106 1.60 3.54 20.54
C MET A 106 2.51 4.57 19.86
N ILE A 107 2.78 4.43 18.57
CA ILE A 107 3.52 5.44 17.79
C ILE A 107 2.60 6.61 17.47
N THR A 108 3.00 7.82 17.88
CA THR A 108 2.39 9.06 17.42
C THR A 108 2.96 9.42 16.07
N ILE A 109 2.10 9.67 15.10
CA ILE A 109 2.50 10.06 13.74
C ILE A 109 2.10 11.52 13.56
N ASP A 110 3.01 12.29 12.98
CA ASP A 110 2.76 13.68 12.60
C ASP A 110 1.56 13.79 11.66
N SER A 111 0.70 14.79 11.89
CA SER A 111 -0.58 14.93 11.21
C SER A 111 -0.45 15.01 9.69
N THR A 112 0.65 15.57 9.20
CA THR A 112 0.95 15.67 7.77
C THR A 112 1.15 14.30 7.10
N ASN A 113 1.45 13.25 7.89
CA ASN A 113 1.71 11.89 7.42
C ASN A 113 0.61 10.88 7.83
N LEU A 114 -0.47 11.35 8.45
CA LEU A 114 -1.62 10.52 8.84
C LEU A 114 -2.53 10.16 7.65
N TYR A 115 -2.47 10.92 6.55
CA TYR A 115 -3.42 10.80 5.44
C TYR A 115 -2.72 10.58 4.10
N CYS A 116 -3.24 9.62 3.32
CA CYS A 116 -3.00 9.43 1.89
C CYS A 116 -1.53 9.54 1.44
N PHE A 117 -0.65 8.71 2.00
CA PHE A 117 0.77 8.76 1.67
C PHE A 117 1.13 7.98 0.40
N SER A 118 0.44 6.86 0.16
CA SER A 118 0.62 6.01 -1.03
C SER A 118 -0.38 6.37 -2.14
N LYS A 119 -0.09 5.94 -3.39
CA LYS A 119 -1.07 6.00 -4.49
C LYS A 119 -2.39 5.31 -4.13
N THR A 120 -2.32 4.29 -3.29
CA THR A 120 -3.46 3.50 -2.79
C THR A 120 -4.24 4.17 -1.66
N GLY A 121 -3.78 5.31 -1.14
CA GLY A 121 -4.49 6.09 -0.11
C GLY A 121 -4.21 5.67 1.34
N HIS A 122 -3.30 4.73 1.58
CA HIS A 122 -2.97 4.25 2.92
C HIS A 122 -2.02 5.21 3.66
N SER A 123 -2.16 5.27 4.98
CA SER A 123 -1.28 6.03 5.88
C SER A 123 0.04 5.29 6.18
N LEU A 124 1.01 6.00 6.79
CA LEU A 124 2.22 5.36 7.33
C LEU A 124 1.91 4.34 8.44
N ARG A 125 0.79 4.51 9.17
CA ARG A 125 0.39 3.55 10.20
C ARG A 125 -0.02 2.22 9.58
N GLU A 126 -0.87 2.29 8.56
CA GLU A 126 -1.36 1.11 7.84
C GLU A 126 -0.27 0.39 7.04
N THR A 127 0.77 1.12 6.61
CA THR A 127 1.88 0.58 5.80
C THR A 127 3.12 0.37 6.66
N LEU A 128 4.00 1.37 6.76
CA LEU A 128 5.32 1.29 7.38
C LEU A 128 5.27 0.75 8.80
N PHE A 129 4.51 1.40 9.70
CA PHE A 129 4.54 1.02 11.11
C PHE A 129 3.82 -0.30 11.39
N ASN A 130 2.79 -0.64 10.62
CA ASN A 130 2.19 -1.97 10.69
C ASN A 130 3.17 -3.04 10.20
N HIS A 131 3.97 -2.78 9.17
CA HIS A 131 5.01 -3.69 8.71
C HIS A 131 6.12 -3.88 9.76
N LEU A 132 6.57 -2.79 10.40
CA LEU A 132 7.63 -2.82 11.41
C LEU A 132 7.19 -3.47 12.74
N PHE A 133 5.92 -3.29 13.12
CA PHE A 133 5.39 -3.70 14.42
C PHE A 133 4.17 -4.63 14.30
N THR A 134 4.14 -5.50 13.29
CA THR A 134 2.99 -6.35 12.98
C THR A 134 2.53 -7.16 14.20
N ASP A 135 1.36 -6.82 14.73
CA ASP A 135 0.80 -7.37 15.98
C ASP A 135 1.79 -7.44 17.16
N LEU A 136 2.78 -6.54 17.23
CA LEU A 136 3.73 -6.50 18.34
C LEU A 136 2.99 -6.07 19.61
N GLN A 137 2.92 -6.97 20.58
CA GLN A 137 2.19 -6.76 21.83
C GLN A 137 3.11 -6.11 22.88
N VAL A 138 2.56 -5.21 23.69
CA VAL A 138 3.29 -4.54 24.75
C VAL A 138 2.69 -4.92 26.10
N TYR A 139 3.54 -5.34 27.03
CA TYR A 139 3.18 -5.79 28.36
C TYR A 139 3.80 -4.95 29.46
N ARG A 140 3.17 -4.94 30.64
CA ARG A 140 3.66 -4.24 31.82
C ARG A 140 4.96 -4.85 32.35
N SER A 141 5.01 -6.17 32.53
CA SER A 141 6.16 -6.89 33.07
C SER A 141 6.53 -8.11 32.21
N ARG A 142 7.75 -8.61 32.39
CA ARG A 142 8.21 -9.84 31.74
C ARG A 142 7.38 -11.05 32.18
N GLU A 143 6.97 -11.08 33.43
CA GLU A 143 6.10 -12.14 33.97
C GLU A 143 4.74 -12.16 33.27
N ASP A 144 4.07 -11.00 33.18
CA ASP A 144 2.81 -10.86 32.44
C ASP A 144 2.94 -11.33 30.98
N MET A 145 4.03 -10.92 30.32
CA MET A 145 4.33 -11.31 28.94
C MET A 145 4.52 -12.82 28.79
N LEU A 146 5.25 -13.46 29.71
CA LEU A 146 5.48 -14.91 29.69
C LEU A 146 4.19 -15.71 29.99
N ASN A 147 3.36 -15.21 30.89
CA ASN A 147 2.05 -15.81 31.19
C ASN A 147 1.09 -15.72 29.98
N ALA A 148 1.33 -14.78 29.05
CA ALA A 148 0.55 -14.59 27.84
C ALA A 148 1.11 -15.30 26.59
N LEU A 149 2.13 -16.16 26.72
CA LEU A 149 2.83 -16.80 25.61
C LEU A 149 1.92 -17.50 24.59
N SER A 150 0.82 -18.10 25.04
CA SER A 150 -0.15 -18.78 24.18
C SER A 150 -0.88 -17.84 23.22
N CYS A 151 -0.96 -16.54 23.53
CA CYS A 151 -1.66 -15.53 22.75
C CYS A 151 -0.73 -14.67 21.88
N ILE A 152 0.60 -14.77 22.07
CA ILE A 152 1.59 -14.00 21.32
C ILE A 152 1.88 -14.70 20.00
N ARG A 153 1.53 -14.05 18.88
CA ARG A 153 1.70 -14.59 17.52
C ARG A 153 3.02 -14.18 16.89
N ASN A 154 3.28 -12.87 16.84
CA ASN A 154 4.41 -12.31 16.10
C ASN A 154 5.54 -11.86 17.01
N GLY A 155 5.26 -11.12 18.08
CA GLY A 155 6.29 -10.66 18.99
C GLY A 155 5.67 -9.96 20.20
N ALA A 156 6.47 -9.80 21.24
CA ALA A 156 6.07 -9.05 22.42
C ALA A 156 7.26 -8.35 23.08
N ILE A 157 6.99 -7.23 23.73
CA ILE A 157 7.94 -6.57 24.62
C ILE A 157 7.29 -6.28 25.97
N SER A 158 8.08 -6.17 27.02
CA SER A 158 7.63 -5.71 28.33
C SER A 158 8.38 -4.45 28.77
N LEU A 159 7.73 -3.60 29.58
CA LEU A 159 8.30 -2.31 30.01
C LEU A 159 9.56 -2.45 30.89
N ASP A 160 9.76 -3.61 31.51
CA ASP A 160 10.95 -4.00 32.28
C ASP A 160 12.05 -4.64 31.41
N GLY A 161 11.93 -4.57 30.07
CA GLY A 161 12.97 -4.98 29.13
C GLY A 161 12.95 -6.45 28.73
N GLY A 162 11.83 -7.15 28.86
CA GLY A 162 11.62 -8.45 28.22
C GLY A 162 11.30 -8.29 26.73
N MET A 163 11.76 -9.24 25.91
CA MET A 163 11.52 -9.21 24.47
C MET A 163 11.43 -10.62 23.86
N ILE A 164 10.38 -10.82 23.08
CA ILE A 164 10.10 -12.00 22.27
C ILE A 164 10.05 -11.53 20.82
N ARG A 165 10.98 -12.03 19.99
CA ARG A 165 11.11 -11.64 18.58
C ARG A 165 10.09 -12.34 17.70
N SER A 166 9.82 -13.59 18.02
CA SER A 166 8.80 -14.42 17.40
C SER A 166 8.51 -15.63 18.28
N ARG A 167 7.46 -16.37 17.93
CA ARG A 167 7.10 -17.59 18.65
C ARG A 167 8.31 -18.55 18.68
N GLY A 168 8.83 -18.80 19.88
CA GLY A 168 10.02 -19.64 20.09
C GLY A 168 11.37 -18.91 20.05
N VAL A 169 11.40 -17.60 19.79
CA VAL A 169 12.63 -16.79 19.71
C VAL A 169 12.62 -15.71 20.78
N PHE A 170 13.46 -15.89 21.80
CA PHE A 170 13.57 -15.02 22.97
C PHE A 170 14.87 -14.23 22.94
N SER A 171 14.82 -12.95 23.31
CA SER A 171 16.01 -12.14 23.57
C SER A 171 16.35 -12.23 25.06
N LEU A 172 17.51 -12.80 25.39
CA LEU A 172 18.03 -12.93 26.75
C LEU A 172 19.37 -12.19 26.91
N GLY A 173 19.73 -11.86 28.14
CA GLY A 173 20.98 -11.16 28.47
C GLY A 173 20.78 -9.69 28.80
N HIS A 174 21.87 -9.01 29.12
CA HIS A 174 21.84 -7.59 29.42
C HIS A 174 21.74 -6.78 28.13
N HIS A 175 21.08 -5.63 28.22
CA HIS A 175 20.97 -4.68 27.13
C HIS A 175 22.37 -4.30 26.61
N GLN A 176 22.65 -4.59 25.35
CA GLN A 176 23.95 -4.34 24.75
C GLN A 176 24.03 -2.90 24.23
N GLY A 177 24.51 -1.98 25.07
CA GLY A 177 24.88 -0.60 24.71
C GLY A 177 23.71 0.29 24.28
N ASP A 178 23.71 1.56 24.69
CA ASP A 178 22.68 2.51 24.26
C ASP A 178 22.62 2.55 22.72
N ILE A 179 21.47 2.17 22.14
CA ILE A 179 21.22 2.45 20.72
C ILE A 179 21.16 3.96 20.62
N ASP A 180 22.15 4.55 19.96
CA ASP A 180 22.27 6.01 19.82
C ASP A 180 21.07 6.61 19.07
N VAL A 181 20.43 5.81 18.21
CA VAL A 181 19.24 6.18 17.45
C VAL A 181 17.99 5.76 18.21
N LYS A 182 17.25 6.74 18.72
CA LYS A 182 16.01 6.53 19.48
C LYS A 182 14.84 7.23 18.78
N PHE A 183 13.64 6.67 18.92
CA PHE A 183 12.43 7.40 18.49
C PHE A 183 12.37 8.78 19.16
N PRO A 184 12.06 9.85 18.40
CA PRO A 184 11.96 11.18 18.96
C PRO A 184 10.79 11.23 19.97
N SER A 185 11.04 11.89 21.10
CA SER A 185 9.95 12.23 22.02
C SER A 185 9.22 13.47 21.49
N THR A 186 7.90 13.53 21.65
CA THR A 186 6.98 14.57 21.15
C THR A 186 7.17 15.97 21.76
N SER A 187 8.39 16.35 22.16
CA SER A 187 8.72 17.60 22.84
C SER A 187 8.70 18.84 21.95
N GLN A 188 8.61 18.70 20.62
CA GLN A 188 8.48 19.84 19.72
C GLN A 188 7.19 19.71 18.92
N LYS A 189 6.11 20.25 19.46
CA LYS A 189 5.10 20.87 18.60
C LYS A 189 5.83 22.05 17.96
N LEU A 190 6.01 22.04 16.64
CA LEU A 190 6.26 23.30 15.95
C LEU A 190 5.10 24.23 16.33
N ASP A 191 5.37 25.48 16.70
CA ASP A 191 4.36 26.50 17.06
C ASP A 191 3.53 26.94 15.84
N LEU A 192 3.08 25.99 15.01
CA LEU A 192 2.15 26.24 13.93
C LEU A 192 0.71 26.07 14.43
N PRO A 193 -0.21 26.96 14.04
CA PRO A 193 -1.63 26.81 14.35
C PRO A 193 -2.17 25.47 13.84
N GLU A 194 -3.09 24.87 14.60
CA GLU A 194 -3.78 23.62 14.23
C GLU A 194 -4.44 23.70 12.84
N SER A 195 -4.95 24.89 12.48
CA SER A 195 -5.52 25.18 11.16
C SER A 195 -4.55 24.99 10.00
N TYR A 196 -3.24 25.19 10.20
CA TYR A 196 -2.25 24.95 9.15
C TYR A 196 -2.18 23.47 8.78
N PHE A 197 -2.18 22.59 9.79
CA PHE A 197 -2.13 21.15 9.59
C PHE A 197 -3.41 20.63 8.94
N GLU A 198 -4.56 21.15 9.32
CA GLU A 198 -5.84 20.83 8.65
C GLU A 198 -5.82 21.20 7.16
N ILE A 199 -5.31 22.39 6.83
CA ILE A 199 -5.16 22.84 5.44
C ILE A 199 -4.20 21.93 4.67
N GLU A 200 -3.07 21.53 5.26
CA GLU A 200 -2.10 20.64 4.59
C GLU A 200 -2.69 19.25 4.34
N VAL A 201 -3.41 18.69 5.32
CA VAL A 201 -4.12 17.42 5.17
C VAL A 201 -5.16 17.51 4.05
N GLY A 202 -5.97 18.57 4.07
CA GLY A 202 -6.96 18.83 3.03
C GLY A 202 -6.34 18.95 1.63
N LEU A 203 -5.19 19.62 1.52
CA LEU A 203 -4.45 19.75 0.26
C LEU A 203 -3.96 18.39 -0.26
N LYS A 204 -3.40 17.54 0.61
CA LYS A 204 -2.92 16.19 0.24
C LYS A 204 -4.06 15.30 -0.21
N GLU A 205 -5.18 15.29 0.51
CA GLU A 205 -6.37 14.53 0.13
C GLU A 205 -6.96 15.01 -1.20
N THR A 206 -7.04 16.33 -1.39
CA THR A 206 -7.55 16.92 -2.63
C THR A 206 -6.66 16.59 -3.83
N LYS A 207 -5.33 16.66 -3.65
CA LYS A 207 -4.37 16.24 -4.68
C LYS A 207 -4.54 14.76 -5.03
N TRP A 208 -4.67 13.88 -4.04
CA TRP A 208 -4.90 12.45 -4.27
C TRP A 208 -6.20 12.18 -5.05
N LYS A 209 -7.31 12.85 -4.68
CA LYS A 209 -8.58 12.75 -5.42
C LYS A 209 -8.44 13.20 -6.88
N LYS A 210 -7.72 14.29 -7.12
CA LYS A 210 -7.43 14.80 -8.47
C LYS A 210 -6.64 13.78 -9.29
N ASP A 211 -5.58 13.21 -8.73
CA ASP A 211 -4.71 12.26 -9.44
C ASP A 211 -5.49 11.00 -9.82
N ARG A 212 -6.32 10.46 -8.91
CA ARG A 212 -7.23 9.34 -9.18
C ARG A 212 -8.24 9.62 -10.30
N ALA A 213 -8.88 10.79 -10.25
CA ALA A 213 -9.82 11.20 -11.30
C ALA A 213 -9.14 11.32 -12.67
N MET A 214 -7.87 11.75 -12.70
CA MET A 214 -7.08 11.80 -13.93
C MET A 214 -6.75 10.41 -14.48
N GLU A 215 -6.36 9.47 -13.61
CA GLU A 215 -6.10 8.07 -13.99
C GLU A 215 -7.37 7.41 -14.57
N ASP A 216 -8.53 7.62 -13.94
CA ASP A 216 -9.80 7.10 -14.44
C ASP A 216 -10.18 7.73 -15.78
N MET A 217 -9.98 9.04 -15.96
CA MET A 217 -10.20 9.73 -17.23
C MET A 217 -9.33 9.16 -18.35
N GLN A 218 -8.05 8.90 -18.08
CA GLN A 218 -7.13 8.29 -19.06
C GLN A 218 -7.58 6.86 -19.42
N ARG A 219 -8.04 6.08 -18.44
CA ARG A 219 -8.56 4.73 -18.67
C ARG A 219 -9.79 4.77 -19.58
N GLU A 220 -10.76 5.64 -19.28
CA GLU A 220 -11.97 5.82 -20.09
C GLU A 220 -11.65 6.31 -21.51
N GLN A 221 -10.68 7.23 -21.66
CA GLN A 221 -10.21 7.68 -22.97
C GLN A 221 -9.60 6.53 -23.78
N ALA A 222 -8.80 5.66 -23.16
CA ALA A 222 -8.23 4.48 -23.83
C ALA A 222 -9.33 3.49 -24.27
N LEU A 223 -10.33 3.25 -23.42
CA LEU A 223 -11.49 2.40 -23.76
C LEU A 223 -12.31 2.99 -24.90
N LEU A 224 -12.57 4.30 -24.87
CA LEU A 224 -13.29 5.00 -25.93
C LEU A 224 -12.53 4.94 -27.26
N ALA A 225 -11.21 5.13 -27.23
CA ALA A 225 -10.37 5.01 -28.43
C ALA A 225 -10.46 3.60 -29.02
N HIS A 226 -10.38 2.57 -28.19
CA HIS A 226 -10.54 1.18 -28.61
C HIS A 226 -11.94 0.89 -29.19
N ALA A 227 -13.00 1.35 -28.53
CA ALA A 227 -14.38 1.20 -29.00
C ALA A 227 -14.61 1.88 -30.35
N ARG A 228 -14.02 3.07 -30.55
CA ARG A 228 -14.09 3.81 -31.83
C ARG A 228 -13.42 3.04 -32.96
N VAL A 229 -12.24 2.47 -32.73
CA VAL A 229 -11.53 1.63 -33.73
C VAL A 229 -12.36 0.39 -34.07
N ASN A 230 -12.94 -0.27 -33.08
CA ASN A 230 -13.80 -1.44 -33.29
C ASN A 230 -15.06 -1.07 -34.09
N TYR A 231 -15.72 0.04 -33.76
CA TYR A 231 -16.87 0.55 -34.50
C TYR A 231 -16.55 0.81 -35.97
N GLU A 232 -15.47 1.54 -36.27
CA GLU A 232 -15.07 1.84 -37.66
C GLU A 232 -14.69 0.57 -38.43
N THR A 233 -14.13 -0.43 -37.74
CA THR A 233 -13.82 -1.74 -38.35
C THR A 233 -15.10 -2.49 -38.72
N ARG A 234 -16.04 -2.67 -37.77
CA ARG A 234 -17.33 -3.32 -38.03
C ARG A 234 -18.17 -2.60 -39.09
N LYS A 235 -18.14 -1.27 -39.09
CA LYS A 235 -18.81 -0.45 -40.12
C LYS A 235 -18.26 -0.76 -41.52
N ARG A 236 -16.93 -0.83 -41.68
CA ARG A 236 -16.30 -1.19 -42.95
C ARG A 236 -16.66 -2.61 -43.39
N GLU A 237 -16.61 -3.57 -42.48
CA GLU A 237 -16.98 -4.96 -42.75
C GLU A 237 -18.44 -5.07 -43.21
N PHE A 238 -19.35 -4.38 -42.53
CA PHE A 238 -20.76 -4.35 -42.90
C PHE A 238 -20.98 -3.74 -44.29
N LEU A 239 -20.31 -2.63 -44.61
CA LEU A 239 -20.39 -2.02 -45.94
C LEU A 239 -19.84 -2.93 -47.03
N GLN A 240 -18.74 -3.65 -46.78
CA GLN A 240 -18.20 -4.64 -47.71
C GLN A 240 -19.17 -5.81 -47.92
N PHE A 241 -19.81 -6.28 -46.85
CA PHE A 241 -20.85 -7.31 -46.94
C PHE A 241 -22.01 -6.84 -47.84
N LEU A 242 -22.54 -5.63 -47.64
CA LEU A 242 -23.60 -5.08 -48.49
C LEU A 242 -23.20 -4.97 -49.96
N ALA A 243 -21.98 -4.50 -50.26
CA ALA A 243 -21.50 -4.37 -51.63
C ALA A 243 -21.35 -5.72 -52.36
N ARG A 244 -21.00 -6.78 -51.64
CA ARG A 244 -20.97 -8.16 -52.19
C ARG A 244 -22.38 -8.71 -52.43
N SER A 245 -23.30 -8.42 -51.52
CA SER A 245 -24.71 -8.85 -51.63
C SER A 245 -25.45 -8.16 -52.78
N SER A 246 -25.14 -6.90 -53.08
CA SER A 246 -25.77 -6.17 -54.20
C SER A 246 -25.22 -6.57 -55.58
N SER A 247 -24.00 -7.10 -55.65
CA SER A 247 -23.39 -7.59 -56.89
C SER A 247 -23.87 -8.99 -57.30
N HIS A 248 -24.74 -9.63 -56.51
CA HIS A 248 -25.37 -10.93 -56.82
C HIS A 248 -26.78 -10.81 -57.43
N VAL A 249 -27.23 -9.60 -57.79
CA VAL A 249 -28.51 -9.42 -58.51
C VAL A 249 -28.21 -9.09 -59.98
N SER A 250 -28.01 -10.14 -60.78
CA SER A 250 -28.24 -10.04 -62.23
C SER A 250 -29.72 -10.28 -62.52
N PRO A 251 -30.34 -9.55 -63.46
CA PRO A 251 -31.75 -9.69 -63.76
C PRO A 251 -31.99 -11.00 -64.51
N VAL A 252 -32.60 -11.99 -63.85
CA VAL A 252 -33.21 -13.12 -64.55
C VAL A 252 -34.52 -12.61 -65.13
N ILE A 253 -34.48 -12.20 -66.40
CA ILE A 253 -35.66 -12.03 -67.25
C ILE A 253 -36.16 -13.44 -67.58
N HIS A 254 -37.35 -13.82 -67.12
CA HIS A 254 -38.26 -14.72 -67.85
C HIS A 254 -39.72 -14.52 -67.40
N PRO A 255 -40.71 -14.78 -68.29
CA PRO A 255 -42.01 -14.10 -68.27
C PRO A 255 -43.12 -14.84 -67.49
N LEU A 256 -44.09 -14.03 -67.04
CA LEU A 256 -45.49 -14.29 -66.69
C LEU A 256 -46.01 -15.76 -66.77
N HIS A 257 -46.31 -16.37 -65.61
CA HIS A 257 -47.59 -17.05 -65.39
C HIS A 257 -47.86 -17.42 -63.91
N GLY A 258 -49.10 -17.23 -63.46
CA GLY A 258 -49.77 -18.17 -62.54
C GLY A 258 -49.69 -17.90 -61.03
N SER A 259 -50.81 -17.44 -60.48
CA SER A 259 -51.14 -17.27 -59.06
C SER A 259 -51.07 -18.54 -58.20
N ARG A 260 -50.62 -18.41 -56.94
CA ARG A 260 -51.34 -18.63 -55.66
C ARG A 260 -50.45 -19.16 -54.52
N GLU A 261 -50.59 -18.49 -53.38
CA GLU A 261 -50.48 -18.95 -51.98
C GLU A 261 -49.26 -19.74 -51.49
N LEU A 262 -48.57 -19.19 -50.49
CA LEU A 262 -48.46 -19.82 -49.16
C LEU A 262 -47.91 -18.84 -48.12
N LEU A 263 -48.67 -18.70 -47.03
CA LEU A 263 -48.28 -18.05 -45.78
C LEU A 263 -47.07 -18.75 -45.13
N SER A 264 -46.16 -18.00 -44.53
CA SER A 264 -45.90 -18.11 -43.07
C SER A 264 -44.70 -17.27 -42.59
N ALA A 265 -44.84 -16.83 -41.34
CA ALA A 265 -43.80 -16.57 -40.35
C ALA A 265 -42.92 -15.32 -40.49
N VAL A 266 -43.37 -14.27 -39.80
CA VAL A 266 -42.52 -13.21 -39.24
C VAL A 266 -42.00 -13.69 -37.87
N PRO A 267 -40.68 -13.69 -37.63
CA PRO A 267 -40.17 -13.62 -36.27
C PRO A 267 -39.64 -12.21 -35.98
N SER A 268 -40.29 -11.61 -34.99
CA SER A 268 -39.87 -10.42 -34.24
C SER A 268 -38.52 -10.65 -33.56
N ILE A 269 -37.57 -9.72 -33.70
CA ILE A 269 -36.41 -9.60 -32.81
C ILE A 269 -36.43 -8.19 -32.22
N LYS A 270 -37.02 -8.08 -31.03
CA LYS A 270 -36.78 -7.01 -30.06
C LYS A 270 -36.30 -7.68 -28.77
N SER A 271 -34.99 -7.66 -28.53
CA SER A 271 -34.43 -7.77 -27.16
C SER A 271 -32.91 -7.55 -27.17
N ILE A 272 -32.44 -6.29 -27.14
CA ILE A 272 -31.22 -5.91 -26.40
C ILE A 272 -31.42 -4.45 -25.91
N LEU A 273 -31.86 -4.33 -24.66
CA LEU A 273 -31.42 -3.33 -23.68
C LEU A 273 -31.43 -4.04 -22.33
#